data_AF-A0A3C2AJ91-F1
#
_entry.id   AF-A0A3C2AJ91-F1
#
_cell.length_a   1.000
_cell.length_b   1.000
_cell.length_c   1.000
_cell.angle_alpha   90.00
_cell.angle_beta   90.00
_cell.angle_gamma   90.00
#
_symmetry.space_group_name_H-M   'P 1'
#
loop_
_entity.id
_entity.type
_entity.pdbx_description
1 polymer ?
#
loop_
_entity_poly.entity_id
_entity_poly.type
_entity_poly.pdbx_seq_one_letter_code
_entity_poly.pdbx_strand_id
1 'polypeptide(L)'
;MTEFIERPMLTDEHKMFQQSVRDFIAQEIVPHNAEWEKNHMVSRESWTKIGENGFLCMQVPEEYGGLGITDFRYNAIFAEELSRAGVAGPAVGYPLHSDIVLPYILDFGSEEMKQKWCPKMVSGEAIS
;
A
#
# COMPACT_ATOMS: atom_id res chain seq x y z
N MET A 1 15.19 -6.32 -23.40
CA MET A 1 15.58 -7.29 -22.36
C MET A 1 16.08 -6.49 -21.18
N THR A 2 15.25 -6.31 -20.17
CA THR A 2 15.69 -5.74 -18.89
C THR A 2 16.43 -6.86 -18.16
N GLU A 3 17.71 -6.67 -17.87
CA GLU A 3 18.45 -7.61 -17.03
C GLU A 3 17.71 -7.81 -15.71
N PHE A 4 17.53 -9.06 -15.30
CA PHE A 4 17.06 -9.37 -13.95
C PHE A 4 18.17 -8.94 -12.99
N ILE A 5 18.02 -7.75 -12.41
CA ILE A 5 18.82 -7.36 -11.25
C ILE A 5 18.47 -8.34 -10.14
N GLU A 6 19.40 -9.23 -9.83
CA GLU A 6 19.25 -10.18 -8.74
C GLU A 6 19.09 -9.40 -7.43
N ARG A 7 18.02 -9.67 -6.67
CA ARG A 7 17.73 -9.01 -5.40
C ARG A 7 18.01 -9.98 -4.25
N PRO A 8 19.27 -10.12 -3.80
CA PRO A 8 19.67 -11.14 -2.84
C PRO A 8 18.98 -11.00 -1.47
N MET A 9 18.43 -9.83 -1.18
CA MET A 9 17.67 -9.55 0.05
C MET A 9 16.21 -10.01 0.01
N LEU A 10 15.67 -10.47 -1.13
CA LEU A 10 14.28 -10.92 -1.23
C LEU A 10 14.17 -12.44 -1.07
N THR A 11 13.36 -12.89 -0.13
CA THR A 11 12.96 -14.30 0.01
C THR A 11 11.97 -14.69 -1.08
N ASP A 12 11.63 -15.97 -1.19
CA ASP A 12 10.63 -16.42 -2.15
C ASP A 12 9.22 -15.90 -1.81
N GLU A 13 8.90 -15.72 -0.53
CA GLU A 13 7.65 -15.06 -0.09
C GLU A 13 7.57 -13.61 -0.58
N HIS A 14 8.69 -12.86 -0.52
CA HIS A 14 8.75 -11.51 -1.07
C HIS A 14 8.54 -11.49 -2.58
N LYS A 15 9.08 -12.48 -3.32
CA LYS A 15 8.89 -12.58 -4.77
C LYS A 15 7.45 -12.94 -5.13
N MET A 16 6.81 -13.82 -4.34
CA MET A 16 5.38 -14.13 -4.51
C MET A 16 4.52 -12.88 -4.26
N PHE A 17 4.79 -12.16 -3.17
CA PHE A 17 4.12 -10.89 -2.89
C PHE A 17 4.34 -9.86 -4.01
N GLN A 18 5.57 -9.71 -4.51
CA GLN A 18 5.88 -8.83 -5.63
C GLN A 18 5.04 -9.17 -6.86
N GLN A 19 4.85 -10.46 -7.16
CA GLN A 19 4.00 -10.88 -8.26
C GLN A 19 2.53 -10.52 -8.01
N SER A 20 2.00 -10.80 -6.82
CA SER A 20 0.62 -10.42 -6.45
C SER A 20 0.39 -8.91 -6.58
N VAL A 21 1.35 -8.08 -6.15
CA VAL A 21 1.29 -6.63 -6.29
C VAL A 21 1.26 -6.21 -7.76
N ARG A 22 2.11 -6.80 -8.62
CA ARG A 22 2.11 -6.50 -10.06
C ARG A 22 0.77 -6.83 -10.71
N ASP A 23 0.23 -7.99 -10.37
CA ASP A 23 -1.04 -8.45 -10.93
C ASP A 23 -2.19 -7.53 -10.50
N PHE A 24 -2.22 -7.14 -9.22
CA PHE A 24 -3.18 -6.16 -8.70
C PHE A 24 -3.05 -4.81 -9.42
N ILE A 25 -1.84 -4.25 -9.53
CA ILE A 25 -1.61 -2.96 -10.19
C ILE A 25 -2.07 -3.00 -11.64
N ALA A 26 -1.73 -4.06 -12.38
CA ALA A 26 -2.10 -4.21 -13.78
C ALA A 26 -3.63 -4.32 -13.99
N GLN A 27 -4.35 -4.94 -13.05
CA GLN A 27 -5.79 -5.15 -13.14
C GLN A 27 -6.60 -3.96 -12.61
N GLU A 28 -6.15 -3.36 -11.51
CA GLU A 28 -6.99 -2.48 -10.69
C GLU A 28 -6.55 -1.01 -10.68
N ILE A 29 -5.31 -0.73 -11.08
CA ILE A 29 -4.73 0.62 -10.98
C ILE A 29 -4.45 1.17 -12.39
N VAL A 30 -3.69 0.44 -13.20
CA VAL A 30 -3.25 0.88 -14.53
C VAL A 30 -4.42 1.25 -15.46
N PRO A 31 -5.54 0.50 -15.54
CA PRO A 31 -6.65 0.84 -16.43
C PRO A 31 -7.32 2.18 -16.10
N HIS A 32 -7.23 2.63 -14.85
CA HIS A 32 -7.92 3.81 -14.34
C HIS A 32 -7.01 5.03 -14.15
N ASN A 33 -5.69 4.84 -14.11
CA ASN A 33 -4.74 5.90 -13.76
C ASN A 33 -4.85 7.15 -14.66
N ALA A 34 -5.03 6.99 -15.97
CA ALA A 34 -5.15 8.13 -16.89
C ALA A 34 -6.38 9.01 -16.60
N GLU A 35 -7.48 8.41 -16.14
CA GLU A 35 -8.67 9.14 -15.72
C GLU A 35 -8.41 9.90 -14.41
N TRP A 36 -7.75 9.26 -13.44
CA TRP A 36 -7.39 9.90 -12.18
C TRP A 36 -6.43 11.07 -12.36
N GLU A 37 -5.46 10.95 -13.27
CA GLU A 37 -4.54 12.02 -13.63
C GLU A 37 -5.29 13.22 -14.23
N LYS A 38 -6.20 12.96 -15.18
CA LYS A 38 -7.05 13.99 -15.77
C LYS A 38 -7.94 14.68 -14.74
N ASN A 39 -8.47 13.91 -13.78
CA ASN A 39 -9.35 14.41 -12.73
C ASN A 39 -8.59 14.96 -11.51
N HIS A 40 -7.25 14.89 -11.51
CA HIS A 40 -6.37 15.24 -10.39
C HIS A 40 -6.74 14.55 -9.06
N MET A 41 -7.28 13.34 -9.14
CA MET A 41 -7.81 12.62 -7.98
C MET A 41 -7.82 11.12 -8.23
N VAL A 42 -7.12 10.37 -7.37
CA VAL A 42 -7.27 8.91 -7.28
C VAL A 42 -8.64 8.60 -6.70
N SER A 43 -9.38 7.67 -7.30
CA SER A 43 -10.75 7.37 -6.86
C SER A 43 -10.76 6.82 -5.42
N ARG A 44 -11.80 7.14 -4.65
CA ARG A 44 -11.99 6.56 -3.31
C ARG A 44 -12.16 5.04 -3.34
N GLU A 45 -12.80 4.51 -4.38
CA GLU A 45 -12.98 3.06 -4.54
C GLU A 45 -11.63 2.35 -4.68
N SER A 46 -10.66 2.97 -5.33
CA SER A 46 -9.32 2.42 -5.43
C SER A 46 -8.67 2.23 -4.06
N TRP A 47 -8.88 3.18 -3.13
CA TRP A 47 -8.39 3.11 -1.74
C TRP A 47 -9.03 2.00 -0.92
N THR A 48 -10.33 1.77 -1.06
CA THR A 48 -10.98 0.66 -0.37
C THR A 48 -10.54 -0.68 -0.96
N LYS A 49 -10.41 -0.77 -2.29
CA LYS A 49 -10.04 -2.00 -2.97
C LYS A 49 -8.61 -2.46 -2.64
N ILE A 50 -7.67 -1.52 -2.54
CA ILE A 50 -6.30 -1.81 -2.11
C ILE A 50 -6.23 -2.23 -0.62
N GLY A 51 -7.07 -1.64 0.23
CA GLY A 51 -7.21 -2.05 1.64
C GLY A 51 -7.78 -3.46 1.78
N GLU A 52 -8.81 -3.81 1.01
CA GLU A 52 -9.40 -5.15 0.94
C GLU A 52 -8.40 -6.23 0.49
N ASN A 53 -7.41 -5.86 -0.33
CA ASN A 53 -6.33 -6.74 -0.77
C ASN A 53 -5.14 -6.78 0.21
N GLY A 54 -5.21 -6.04 1.32
CA GLY A 54 -4.22 -6.06 2.39
C GLY A 54 -2.92 -5.33 2.05
N PHE A 55 -2.91 -4.40 1.10
CA PHE A 55 -1.68 -3.67 0.71
C PHE A 55 -1.50 -2.32 1.41
N LEU A 56 -2.52 -1.83 2.12
CA LEU A 56 -2.39 -0.65 2.98
C LEU A 56 -2.03 -1.06 4.40
N CYS A 57 -1.20 -0.24 5.06
CA CYS A 57 -1.04 -0.29 6.50
C CYS A 57 -0.66 -1.68 7.04
N MET A 58 0.11 -2.47 6.28
CA MET A 58 0.40 -3.89 6.56
C MET A 58 0.98 -4.13 7.97
N GLN A 59 1.69 -3.14 8.52
CA GLN A 59 2.30 -3.19 9.85
C GLN A 59 1.31 -3.02 11.01
N VAL A 60 0.08 -2.61 10.76
CA VAL A 60 -0.94 -2.47 11.81
C VAL A 60 -1.19 -3.84 12.46
N PRO A 61 -1.15 -3.94 13.79
CA PRO A 61 -1.48 -5.17 14.51
C PRO A 61 -2.89 -5.71 14.18
N GLU A 62 -3.05 -7.03 14.27
CA GLU A 62 -4.33 -7.72 14.01
C GLU A 62 -5.47 -7.21 14.91
N GLU A 63 -5.18 -6.78 16.15
CA GLU A 63 -6.18 -6.23 17.06
C GLU A 63 -6.84 -4.94 16.56
N TYR A 64 -6.19 -4.23 15.63
CA TYR A 64 -6.75 -3.07 14.93
C TYR A 64 -7.07 -3.38 13.45
N GLY A 65 -7.13 -4.66 13.08
CA GLY A 65 -7.56 -5.13 11.76
C GLY A 65 -6.48 -5.20 10.68
N GLY A 66 -5.21 -4.98 11.01
CA GLY A 66 -4.08 -5.13 10.07
C GLY A 66 -3.48 -6.53 10.02
N LEU A 67 -2.32 -6.66 9.37
CA LEU A 67 -1.63 -7.95 9.15
C LEU A 67 -0.44 -8.18 10.09
N GLY A 68 -0.03 -7.18 10.88
CA GLY A 68 1.14 -7.25 11.76
C GLY A 68 2.48 -7.44 11.05
N ILE A 69 2.55 -7.16 9.74
CA ILE A 69 3.78 -7.34 8.94
C ILE A 69 4.69 -6.14 9.17
N THR A 70 5.72 -6.33 9.99
CA THR A 70 6.70 -5.29 10.34
C THR A 70 7.94 -5.28 9.43
N ASP A 71 8.01 -6.22 8.48
CA ASP A 71 9.08 -6.27 7.48
C ASP A 71 8.86 -5.22 6.37
N PHE A 72 9.60 -4.13 6.45
CA PHE A 72 9.48 -3.01 5.51
C PHE A 72 9.78 -3.39 4.04
N ARG A 73 10.41 -4.55 3.77
CA ARG A 73 10.64 -5.00 2.38
C ARG A 73 9.33 -5.18 1.61
N TYR A 74 8.22 -5.51 2.28
CA TYR A 74 6.90 -5.59 1.63
C TYR A 74 6.43 -4.20 1.17
N ASN A 75 6.49 -3.18 2.03
CA ASN A 75 6.15 -1.79 1.69
C ASN A 75 7.06 -1.25 0.56
N ALA A 76 8.36 -1.55 0.62
CA ALA A 76 9.32 -1.17 -0.41
C ALA A 76 9.00 -1.80 -1.77
N ILE A 77 8.69 -3.10 -1.81
CA ILE A 77 8.24 -3.78 -3.04
C ILE A 77 6.97 -3.11 -3.57
N PHE A 78 6.01 -2.83 -2.70
CA PHE A 78 4.74 -2.23 -3.10
C PHE A 78 4.94 -0.85 -3.77
N ALA A 79 5.71 0.04 -3.14
CA ALA A 79 6.04 1.35 -3.69
C ALA A 79 6.85 1.28 -5.01
N GLU A 80 7.80 0.35 -5.09
CA GLU A 80 8.61 0.15 -6.30
C GLU A 80 7.78 -0.34 -7.49
N GLU A 81 6.85 -1.27 -7.28
CA GLU A 81 6.03 -1.81 -8.37
C GLU A 81 5.00 -0.78 -8.88
N LEU A 82 4.44 0.07 -7.99
CA LEU A 82 3.65 1.24 -8.40
C LEU A 82 4.48 2.20 -9.26
N SER A 83 5.70 2.50 -8.80
CA SER A 83 6.61 3.39 -9.53
C SER A 83 7.00 2.81 -10.88
N ARG A 84 7.26 1.50 -10.94
CA ARG A 84 7.56 0.77 -12.17
C ARG A 84 6.42 0.79 -13.17
N ALA A 85 5.18 0.73 -12.69
CA ALA A 85 3.98 0.82 -13.54
C ALA A 85 3.69 2.23 -14.04
N GLY A 86 4.41 3.25 -13.55
CA GLY A 86 4.24 4.64 -13.99
C GLY A 86 2.98 5.32 -13.46
N VAL A 87 2.38 4.80 -12.38
CA VAL A 87 1.13 5.32 -11.79
C VAL A 87 1.45 6.34 -10.69
N ALA A 88 1.85 7.55 -11.08
CA ALA A 88 2.50 8.51 -10.19
C ALA A 88 1.67 8.93 -8.97
N GLY A 89 0.37 9.18 -9.14
CA GLY A 89 -0.54 9.52 -8.02
C GLY A 89 -0.60 8.40 -6.98
N PRO A 90 -1.01 7.18 -7.36
CA PRO A 90 -0.96 5.98 -6.52
C PRO A 90 0.42 5.73 -5.87
N ALA A 91 1.51 5.84 -6.63
CA ALA A 91 2.88 5.58 -6.19
C ALA A 91 3.34 6.53 -5.07
N VAL A 92 2.76 7.73 -4.97
CA VAL A 92 3.04 8.67 -3.87
C VAL A 92 2.00 8.53 -2.75
N GLY A 93 0.72 8.45 -3.11
CA GLY A 93 -0.38 8.49 -2.14
C GLY A 93 -0.39 7.29 -1.19
N TYR A 94 -0.33 6.06 -1.71
CA TYR A 94 -0.46 4.87 -0.85
C TYR A 94 0.72 4.70 0.12
N PRO A 95 2.00 4.90 -0.30
CA PRO A 95 3.12 4.85 0.63
C PRO A 95 3.11 6.02 1.61
N LEU A 96 2.72 7.24 1.20
CA LEU A 96 2.57 8.36 2.14
C LEU A 96 1.57 8.01 3.26
N HIS A 97 0.45 7.40 2.90
CA HIS A 97 -0.56 6.97 3.85
C HIS A 97 -0.03 5.91 4.84
N SER A 98 0.58 4.85 4.31
CA SER A 98 0.98 3.67 5.09
C SER A 98 2.31 3.84 5.82
N ASP A 99 3.27 4.53 5.23
CA ASP A 99 4.67 4.53 5.67
C ASP A 99 5.08 5.84 6.34
N ILE A 100 4.29 6.90 6.17
CA ILE A 100 4.58 8.23 6.74
C ILE A 100 3.50 8.63 7.74
N VAL A 101 2.22 8.65 7.35
CA VAL A 101 1.16 9.16 8.24
C VAL A 101 0.77 8.16 9.31
N LEU A 102 0.50 6.91 8.93
CA LEU A 102 0.07 5.87 9.88
C LEU A 102 1.03 5.70 11.08
N PRO A 103 2.37 5.65 10.92
CA PRO A 103 3.29 5.46 12.05
C PRO A 103 3.11 6.50 13.16
N TYR A 104 2.73 7.75 12.84
CA TYR A 104 2.46 8.75 13.86
C TYR A 104 1.29 8.37 14.78
N ILE A 105 0.26 7.74 14.21
CA ILE A 105 -0.91 7.25 14.96
C ILE A 105 -0.56 5.95 15.68
N LEU A 106 0.11 5.03 15.00
CA LEU A 106 0.40 3.70 15.53
C LEU A 106 1.40 3.74 16.70
N ASP A 107 2.43 4.58 16.60
CA ASP A 107 3.53 4.60 17.58
C ASP A 107 3.29 5.62 18.70
N PHE A 108 2.64 6.75 18.39
CA PHE A 108 2.48 7.87 19.33
C PHE A 108 1.03 8.23 19.67
N GLY A 109 0.05 7.63 18.99
CA GLY A 109 -1.36 7.83 19.31
C GLY A 109 -1.75 7.19 20.63
N SER A 110 -2.80 7.73 21.28
CA SER A 110 -3.43 7.04 22.40
C SER A 110 -4.12 5.76 21.93
N GLU A 111 -4.43 4.85 22.86
CA GLU A 111 -5.19 3.64 22.52
C GLU A 111 -6.55 3.96 21.89
N GLU A 112 -7.23 5.04 22.33
CA GLU A 112 -8.47 5.45 21.68
C GLU A 112 -8.25 5.92 20.23
N MET A 113 -7.11 6.58 19.94
CA MET A 113 -6.77 6.98 18.56
C MET A 113 -6.50 5.77 17.68
N LYS A 114 -5.74 4.79 18.17
CA LYS A 114 -5.43 3.57 17.40
C LYS A 114 -6.69 2.77 17.09
N GLN A 115 -7.52 2.51 18.11
CA GLN A 115 -8.80 1.81 17.95
C GLN A 115 -9.75 2.52 16.97
N LYS A 116 -9.75 3.85 16.97
CA LYS A 116 -10.61 4.64 16.08
C LYS A 116 -10.10 4.68 14.64
N TRP A 117 -8.81 4.87 14.44
CA TRP A 117 -8.25 5.25 13.14
C TRP A 117 -7.58 4.10 12.40
N CYS A 118 -6.81 3.25 13.07
CA CYS A 118 -6.06 2.17 12.42
C CYS A 118 -6.98 1.25 11.58
N PRO A 119 -8.15 0.77 12.07
CA PRO A 119 -9.02 -0.08 11.26
C PRO A 119 -9.52 0.61 9.98
N LYS A 120 -9.80 1.92 10.06
CA LYS A 120 -10.30 2.71 8.92
C LYS A 120 -9.20 3.03 7.91
N MET A 121 -7.96 3.18 8.36
CA MET A 121 -6.81 3.38 7.49
C MET A 121 -6.46 2.08 6.77
N VAL A 122 -6.45 0.95 7.49
CA VAL A 122 -6.26 -0.38 6.89
C VAL A 122 -7.29 -0.66 5.80
N SER A 123 -8.57 -0.35 6.05
CA SER A 123 -9.64 -0.57 5.07
C SER A 123 -9.67 0.46 3.93
N GLY A 124 -8.88 1.54 4.00
CA GLY A 124 -8.95 2.66 3.06
C GLY A 124 -10.20 3.55 3.20
N GLU A 125 -11.04 3.35 4.22
CA GLU A 125 -12.19 4.22 4.53
C GLU A 125 -11.72 5.62 4.97
N ALA A 126 -10.65 5.66 5.76
CA ALA A 126 -9.98 6.89 6.15
C ALA A 126 -8.65 7.02 5.39
N ILE A 127 -8.56 8.08 4.59
CA ILE A 127 -7.36 8.43 3.82
C ILE A 127 -6.78 9.70 4.46
N SER A 128 -5.46 9.71 4.64
CA SER A 128 -4.69 10.82 5.23
C SER A 128 -4.53 12.01 4.28
#